data_AF-A0A7J9I156-F1
#
_entry.id   AF-A0A7J9I156-F1
#
_cell.length_a   1.000
_cell.length_b   1.000
_cell.length_c   1.000
_cell.angle_alpha   90.00
_cell.angle_beta   90.00
_cell.angle_gamma   90.00
#
_symmetry.space_group_name_H-M   'P 1'
#
loop_
_entity.id
_entity.type
_entity.pdbx_description
1 polymer ?
#
loop_
_entity_poly.entity_id
_entity_poly.type
_entity_poly.pdbx_seq_one_letter_code
_entity_poly.pdbx_strand_id
1 'polypeptide(L)'
;MSTVEAPLYPIAVLIDELKNDDIQLRLNSIRRLSTIARALGEERTRSELIPFLSENNDDDDEVLLAMAEELGVFIPYVGGVGHAHVLLTPLETLCTVEETCVRDKAVESLCKIGSQMRENDLIEWFTPLVKRLAAGEWFTARVSACGLFHIAYPSAPETLKTELRSIYGQLCQDDMPMVRRSAASNLWKFAGTVESAPLKADIMQMFEDLTQDDQDTVRLLAVEGCAALGKLLEPRDCAARILPVIVNFSQDKSWRVRYMVANQLYELCEAVGPEPIRTDLLPAYVRLLRDNEAEVRIAAAGKVTKFCQILSPELAIQHILPCVKELSLDSSQHVRAALASVVMGMAPVLGKVRA
;
A
#
# COMPACT_ATOMS: atom_id res chain seq x y z
N MET A 1 -8.49 9.40 -55.76
CA MET A 1 -9.26 8.98 -54.57
C MET A 1 -9.00 10.01 -53.50
N SER A 2 -10.03 10.78 -53.16
CA SER A 2 -9.98 11.93 -52.27
C SER A 2 -9.61 11.50 -50.86
N THR A 3 -8.47 11.98 -50.38
CA THR A 3 -8.15 12.08 -48.96
C THR A 3 -9.20 12.98 -48.31
N VAL A 4 -10.11 12.39 -47.55
CA VAL A 4 -11.01 13.14 -46.67
C VAL A 4 -10.13 13.71 -45.57
N GLU A 5 -9.70 14.96 -45.70
CA GLU A 5 -9.16 15.73 -44.59
C GLU A 5 -10.24 15.77 -43.51
N ALA A 6 -10.00 15.08 -42.39
CA ALA A 6 -10.80 15.27 -41.20
C ALA A 6 -10.76 16.76 -40.83
N PRO A 7 -11.90 17.39 -40.50
CA PRO A 7 -11.90 18.80 -40.15
C PRO A 7 -10.98 18.98 -38.94
N LEU A 8 -9.87 19.71 -39.13
CA LEU A 8 -9.01 20.18 -38.05
C LEU A 8 -9.86 21.09 -37.17
N TYR A 9 -10.51 20.51 -36.15
CA TYR A 9 -11.06 21.28 -35.05
C TYR A 9 -9.89 22.11 -34.49
N PRO A 10 -9.96 23.46 -34.52
CA PRO A 10 -8.86 24.27 -34.06
C PRO A 10 -8.57 23.90 -32.61
N ILE A 11 -7.31 23.62 -32.29
CA ILE A 11 -6.85 23.32 -30.93
C ILE A 11 -7.37 24.36 -29.94
N ALA A 12 -7.42 25.62 -30.36
CA ALA A 12 -7.98 26.71 -29.57
C ALA A 12 -9.36 26.36 -29.01
N VAL A 13 -10.25 25.71 -29.77
CA VAL A 13 -11.59 25.34 -29.30
C VAL A 13 -11.53 24.22 -28.25
N LEU A 14 -10.69 23.21 -28.46
CA LEU A 14 -10.55 22.08 -27.51
C LEU A 14 -9.83 22.51 -26.22
N ILE A 15 -8.86 23.43 -26.32
CA ILE A 15 -8.19 24.05 -25.18
C ILE A 15 -9.12 25.05 -24.48
N ASP A 16 -9.94 25.80 -25.22
CA ASP A 16 -10.95 26.71 -24.65
C ASP A 16 -12.03 25.92 -23.89
N GLU A 17 -12.40 24.73 -24.37
CA GLU A 17 -13.29 23.81 -23.65
C GLU A 17 -12.67 23.28 -22.35
N LEU A 18 -11.34 23.13 -22.30
CA LEU A 18 -10.62 22.79 -21.06
C LEU A 18 -10.48 24.00 -20.12
N LYS A 19 -10.65 25.22 -20.62
CA LYS A 19 -10.66 26.48 -19.84
C LYS A 19 -12.07 26.99 -19.55
N ASN A 20 -13.09 26.17 -19.78
CA ASN A 20 -14.47 26.60 -19.56
C ASN A 20 -14.75 26.85 -18.08
N ASP A 21 -15.53 27.88 -17.75
CA ASP A 21 -15.91 28.17 -16.36
C ASP A 21 -16.74 27.03 -15.71
N ASP A 22 -17.48 26.26 -16.52
CA ASP A 22 -18.28 25.12 -16.06
C ASP A 22 -17.41 23.87 -15.83
N ILE A 23 -17.35 23.44 -14.57
CA ILE A 23 -16.64 22.25 -14.08
C ILE A 23 -17.06 21.00 -14.86
N GLN A 24 -18.36 20.83 -15.15
CA GLN A 24 -18.85 19.64 -15.85
C GLN A 24 -18.39 19.60 -17.30
N LEU A 25 -18.25 20.76 -17.94
CA LEU A 25 -17.69 20.84 -19.29
C LEU A 25 -16.19 20.53 -19.27
N ARG A 26 -15.42 21.09 -18.33
CA ARG A 26 -14.00 20.74 -18.16
C ARG A 26 -13.82 19.25 -17.89
N LEU A 27 -14.59 18.67 -16.99
CA LEU A 27 -14.55 17.24 -16.66
C LEU A 27 -14.85 16.35 -17.88
N ASN A 28 -15.87 16.71 -18.67
CA ASN A 28 -16.20 15.98 -19.89
C ASN A 28 -15.10 16.09 -20.95
N SER A 29 -14.42 17.23 -21.03
CA SER A 29 -13.26 17.44 -21.90
C SER A 29 -12.06 16.60 -21.44
N ILE A 30 -11.78 16.54 -20.14
CA ILE A 30 -10.72 15.69 -19.56
C ILE A 30 -10.97 14.22 -19.87
N ARG A 31 -12.21 13.73 -19.68
CA ARG A 31 -12.59 12.34 -20.03
C ARG A 31 -12.48 12.01 -21.52
N ARG A 32 -12.22 13.01 -22.37
CA ARG A 32 -12.02 12.87 -23.82
C ARG A 32 -10.60 13.21 -24.24
N LEU A 33 -9.65 13.33 -23.31
CA LEU A 33 -8.25 13.65 -23.58
C LEU A 33 -7.63 12.72 -24.64
N SER A 34 -7.92 11.42 -24.58
CA SER A 34 -7.47 10.44 -25.58
C SER A 34 -7.95 10.75 -27.00
N THR A 35 -9.19 11.26 -27.14
CA THR A 35 -9.75 11.67 -28.44
C THR A 35 -9.10 12.96 -28.92
N ILE A 36 -8.89 13.92 -28.02
CA ILE A 36 -8.19 15.18 -28.30
C ILE A 36 -6.78 14.86 -28.80
N ALA A 37 -6.00 14.09 -28.05
CA ALA A 37 -4.62 13.76 -28.43
C ALA A 37 -4.52 12.98 -29.75
N ARG A 38 -5.48 12.08 -30.02
CA ARG A 38 -5.54 11.40 -31.31
C ARG A 38 -5.79 12.37 -32.48
N ALA A 39 -6.59 13.42 -32.28
CA ALA A 39 -6.81 14.46 -33.30
C ALA A 39 -5.60 15.39 -33.46
N LEU A 40 -4.88 15.65 -32.38
CA LEU A 40 -3.66 16.47 -32.35
C LEU A 40 -2.48 15.80 -33.05
N GLY A 41 -2.37 14.48 -32.88
CA GLY A 41 -1.16 13.74 -33.20
C GLY A 41 -0.10 13.87 -32.12
N GLU A 42 0.77 12.87 -32.06
CA GLU A 42 1.70 12.64 -30.96
C GLU A 42 2.66 13.81 -30.69
N GLU A 43 3.16 14.46 -31.74
CA GLU A 43 4.10 15.58 -31.62
C GLU A 43 3.46 16.77 -30.90
N ARG A 44 2.28 17.17 -31.34
CA ARG A 44 1.55 18.31 -30.77
C ARG A 44 0.98 17.98 -29.40
N THR A 45 0.61 16.73 -29.16
CA THR A 45 0.27 16.27 -27.81
C THR A 45 1.42 16.53 -26.86
N ARG A 46 2.66 16.20 -27.23
CA ARG A 46 3.84 16.45 -26.39
C ARG A 46 4.19 17.92 -26.23
N SER A 47 4.12 18.72 -27.31
CA SER A 47 4.59 20.11 -27.29
C SER A 47 3.55 21.13 -26.85
N GLU A 48 2.26 20.82 -26.93
CA GLU A 48 1.16 21.75 -26.63
C GLU A 48 0.26 21.23 -25.49
N LEU A 49 -0.30 20.02 -25.63
CA LEU A 49 -1.31 19.51 -24.68
C LEU A 49 -0.71 19.17 -23.32
N ILE A 50 0.42 18.47 -23.28
CA ILE A 50 1.05 18.06 -22.01
C ILE A 50 1.54 19.27 -21.19
N PRO A 51 2.22 20.27 -21.77
CA PRO A 51 2.55 21.51 -21.06
C PRO A 51 1.30 22.22 -20.54
N PHE A 52 0.24 22.31 -21.35
CA PHE A 52 -1.03 22.90 -20.93
C PHE A 52 -1.61 22.20 -19.69
N LEU A 53 -1.65 20.86 -19.67
CA LEU A 53 -2.14 20.10 -18.51
C LEU A 53 -1.25 20.27 -17.28
N SER A 54 0.06 20.48 -17.48
CA SER A 54 1.01 20.69 -16.37
C SER A 54 0.83 22.06 -15.72
N GLU A 55 0.42 23.08 -16.49
CA GLU A 55 0.19 24.44 -16.00
C GLU A 55 -1.20 24.62 -15.34
N ASN A 56 -2.18 23.78 -15.68
CA ASN A 56 -3.54 23.84 -15.11
C ASN A 56 -3.73 22.77 -14.02
N ASN A 57 -2.92 22.84 -12.97
CA ASN A 57 -2.98 21.96 -11.80
C ASN A 57 -3.84 22.51 -10.65
N ASP A 58 -4.32 23.75 -10.77
CA ASP A 58 -5.21 24.45 -9.83
C ASP A 58 -6.64 24.42 -10.41
N ASP A 59 -7.30 23.27 -10.30
CA ASP A 59 -8.66 23.02 -10.78
C ASP A 59 -9.43 22.22 -9.72
N ASP A 60 -10.72 21.97 -9.94
CA ASP A 60 -11.57 21.17 -9.07
C ASP A 60 -11.04 19.73 -8.94
N ASP A 61 -11.12 19.17 -7.73
CA ASP A 61 -10.59 17.84 -7.39
C ASP A 61 -11.13 16.73 -8.31
N GLU A 62 -12.40 16.82 -8.75
CA GLU A 62 -12.98 15.86 -9.69
C GLU A 62 -12.30 15.91 -11.07
N VAL A 63 -11.92 17.10 -11.52
CA VAL A 63 -11.23 17.33 -12.80
C VAL A 63 -9.80 16.82 -12.70
N LEU A 64 -9.09 17.16 -11.62
CA LEU A 64 -7.72 16.70 -11.36
C LEU A 64 -7.65 15.18 -11.21
N LEU A 65 -8.62 14.57 -10.53
CA LEU A 65 -8.72 13.12 -10.39
C LEU A 65 -8.88 12.43 -11.75
N ALA A 66 -9.79 12.94 -12.59
CA ALA A 66 -9.98 12.42 -13.94
C ALA A 66 -8.73 12.62 -14.81
N MET A 67 -8.04 13.75 -14.65
CA MET A 67 -6.79 14.03 -15.37
C MET A 67 -5.70 13.03 -14.98
N ALA A 68 -5.52 12.77 -13.68
CA ALA A 68 -4.58 11.78 -13.19
C ALA A 68 -4.86 10.38 -13.76
N GLU A 69 -6.13 9.99 -13.86
CA GLU A 69 -6.55 8.71 -14.44
C GLU A 69 -6.25 8.60 -15.93
N GLU A 70 -6.65 9.59 -16.73
CA GLU A 70 -6.45 9.61 -18.18
C GLU A 70 -4.96 9.63 -18.56
N LEU A 71 -4.13 10.38 -17.81
CA LEU A 71 -2.69 10.43 -18.03
C LEU A 71 -2.02 9.06 -17.84
N GLY A 72 -2.54 8.20 -16.96
CA GLY A 72 -1.99 6.87 -16.67
C GLY A 72 -2.04 5.89 -17.85
N VAL A 73 -2.89 6.15 -18.85
CA VAL A 73 -3.03 5.33 -20.07
C VAL A 73 -2.55 6.07 -21.33
N PHE A 74 -1.83 7.17 -21.16
CA PHE A 74 -1.57 8.13 -22.26
C PHE A 74 -0.35 7.83 -23.12
N ILE A 75 0.42 6.78 -22.79
CA ILE A 75 1.64 6.38 -23.52
C ILE A 75 1.42 6.26 -25.04
N PRO A 76 0.35 5.60 -25.55
CA PRO A 76 0.12 5.49 -27.00
C PRO A 76 -0.09 6.85 -27.69
N TYR A 77 -0.59 7.85 -26.96
CA TYR A 77 -0.92 9.16 -27.53
C TYR A 77 0.25 10.15 -27.53
N VAL A 78 1.32 9.84 -26.79
CA VAL A 78 2.58 10.61 -26.80
C VAL A 78 3.65 10.00 -27.70
N GLY A 79 3.33 9.00 -28.53
CA GLY A 79 4.32 8.33 -29.39
C GLY A 79 5.02 7.14 -28.76
N GLY A 80 4.34 6.49 -27.81
CA GLY A 80 4.79 5.24 -27.22
C GLY A 80 5.82 5.41 -26.11
N VAL A 81 6.38 4.28 -25.68
CA VAL A 81 7.24 4.17 -24.49
C VAL A 81 8.46 5.10 -24.53
N GLY A 82 9.04 5.34 -25.71
CA GLY A 82 10.21 6.22 -25.85
C GLY A 82 9.96 7.69 -25.46
N HIS A 83 8.69 8.10 -25.39
CA HIS A 83 8.28 9.44 -25.01
C HIS A 83 7.47 9.47 -23.71
N ALA A 84 7.38 8.35 -22.99
CA ALA A 84 6.60 8.27 -21.75
C ALA A 84 7.04 9.27 -20.67
N HIS A 85 8.32 9.68 -20.68
CA HIS A 85 8.88 10.64 -19.72
C HIS A 85 8.15 11.99 -19.70
N VAL A 86 7.52 12.41 -20.81
CA VAL A 86 6.78 13.69 -20.85
C VAL A 86 5.55 13.68 -19.94
N LEU A 87 5.00 12.52 -19.62
CA LEU A 87 3.85 12.35 -18.74
C LEU A 87 4.21 12.47 -17.26
N LEU A 88 5.51 12.39 -16.94
CA LEU A 88 5.98 12.41 -15.55
C LEU A 88 5.76 13.78 -14.92
N THR A 89 6.03 14.86 -15.63
CA THR A 89 5.89 16.24 -15.11
C THR A 89 4.46 16.57 -14.63
N PRO A 90 3.39 16.41 -15.44
CA PRO A 90 2.04 16.71 -14.96
C PRO A 90 1.63 15.80 -13.79
N LEU A 91 1.99 14.52 -13.83
CA LEU A 91 1.67 13.59 -12.74
C LEU A 91 2.47 13.87 -11.46
N GLU A 92 3.72 14.34 -11.56
CA GLU A 92 4.53 14.80 -10.43
C GLU A 92 3.84 15.97 -9.74
N THR A 93 3.34 16.93 -10.51
CA THR A 93 2.57 18.06 -9.99
C THR A 93 1.30 17.59 -9.26
N LEU A 94 0.54 16.67 -9.87
CA LEU A 94 -0.66 16.07 -9.25
C LEU A 94 -0.34 15.25 -7.99
N CYS A 95 0.90 14.75 -7.82
CA CYS A 95 1.34 14.10 -6.58
C CYS A 95 1.53 15.08 -5.42
N THR A 96 1.49 16.39 -5.65
CA THR A 96 1.73 17.41 -4.62
C THR A 96 0.45 18.09 -4.10
N VAL A 97 -0.69 17.88 -4.76
CA VAL A 97 -1.98 18.53 -4.42
C VAL A 97 -2.51 18.10 -3.05
N GLU A 98 -3.43 18.87 -2.47
CA GLU A 98 -3.97 18.61 -1.12
C GLU A 98 -4.96 17.45 -1.07
N GLU A 99 -5.73 17.21 -2.14
CA GLU A 99 -6.72 16.13 -2.15
C GLU A 99 -6.06 14.76 -2.27
N THR A 100 -6.38 13.87 -1.32
CA THR A 100 -5.73 12.56 -1.21
C THR A 100 -6.10 11.64 -2.36
N CYS A 101 -7.37 11.68 -2.80
CA CYS A 101 -7.83 10.85 -3.91
C CYS A 101 -7.06 11.15 -5.21
N VAL A 102 -6.77 12.43 -5.47
CA VAL A 102 -6.00 12.86 -6.65
C VAL A 102 -4.56 12.35 -6.56
N ARG A 103 -3.90 12.54 -5.41
CA ARG A 103 -2.52 12.04 -5.21
C ARG A 103 -2.42 10.52 -5.39
N ASP A 104 -3.32 9.77 -4.77
CA ASP A 104 -3.33 8.31 -4.86
C ASP A 104 -3.49 7.84 -6.32
N LYS A 105 -4.37 8.50 -7.08
CA LYS A 105 -4.55 8.23 -8.51
C LYS A 105 -3.32 8.62 -9.33
N ALA A 106 -2.68 9.75 -9.03
CA ALA A 106 -1.47 10.17 -9.71
C ALA A 106 -0.31 9.19 -9.48
N VAL A 107 -0.14 8.71 -8.25
CA VAL A 107 0.84 7.66 -7.90
C VAL A 107 0.52 6.35 -8.62
N GLU A 108 -0.75 5.94 -8.69
CA GLU A 108 -1.18 4.76 -9.46
C GLU A 108 -0.80 4.89 -10.94
N SER A 109 -1.09 6.04 -11.55
CA SER A 109 -0.77 6.34 -12.95
C SER A 109 0.74 6.38 -13.20
N LEU A 110 1.53 6.98 -12.31
CA LEU A 110 2.99 6.93 -12.36
C LEU A 110 3.51 5.50 -12.29
N CYS A 111 2.94 4.65 -11.43
CA CYS A 111 3.33 3.24 -11.36
C CYS A 111 3.03 2.50 -12.66
N LYS A 112 1.86 2.74 -13.28
CA LYS A 112 1.48 2.15 -14.57
C LYS A 112 2.43 2.57 -15.69
N ILE A 113 2.79 3.85 -15.73
CA ILE A 113 3.72 4.38 -16.73
C ILE A 113 5.13 3.84 -16.50
N GLY A 114 5.65 3.96 -15.27
CA GLY A 114 6.99 3.53 -14.92
C GLY A 114 7.22 2.03 -15.15
N SER A 115 6.21 1.18 -14.91
CA SER A 115 6.30 -0.27 -15.21
C SER A 115 6.47 -0.60 -16.70
N GLN A 116 6.18 0.36 -17.60
CA GLN A 116 6.33 0.20 -19.04
C GLN A 116 7.56 0.92 -19.60
N MET A 117 8.19 1.80 -18.81
CA MET A 117 9.38 2.56 -19.22
C MET A 117 10.60 1.65 -19.37
N ARG A 118 11.54 2.04 -20.23
CA ARG A 118 12.82 1.33 -20.35
C ARG A 118 13.68 1.63 -19.12
N GLU A 119 14.58 0.71 -18.79
CA GLU A 119 15.49 0.86 -17.64
C GLU A 119 16.27 2.17 -17.66
N ASN A 120 16.82 2.56 -18.82
CA ASN A 120 17.52 3.83 -18.97
C ASN A 120 16.62 5.03 -18.68
N ASP A 121 15.36 5.00 -19.16
CA ASP A 121 14.40 6.09 -18.96
C ASP A 121 13.94 6.15 -17.48
N LEU A 122 13.87 5.00 -16.80
CA LEU A 122 13.60 4.92 -15.35
C LEU A 122 14.73 5.56 -14.53
N ILE A 123 15.99 5.33 -14.92
CA ILE A 123 17.15 5.94 -14.24
C ILE A 123 17.21 7.44 -14.53
N GLU A 124 17.03 7.84 -15.79
CA GLU A 124 17.22 9.23 -16.24
C GLU A 124 16.09 10.15 -15.82
N TRP A 125 14.83 9.69 -15.84
CA TRP A 125 13.66 10.54 -15.65
C TRP A 125 12.85 10.19 -14.40
N PHE A 126 12.53 8.90 -14.22
CA PHE A 126 11.64 8.47 -13.14
C PHE A 126 12.31 8.55 -11.77
N THR A 127 13.57 8.13 -11.65
CA THR A 127 14.29 8.14 -10.37
C THR A 127 14.52 9.56 -9.84
N PRO A 128 14.93 10.55 -10.65
CA PRO A 128 14.98 11.94 -10.21
C PRO A 128 13.63 12.50 -9.75
N LEU A 129 12.52 12.13 -10.40
CA LEU A 129 11.17 12.49 -9.94
C LEU A 129 10.90 11.96 -8.54
N VAL A 130 11.18 10.67 -8.28
CA VAL A 130 10.99 10.08 -6.94
C VAL A 130 11.83 10.82 -5.89
N LYS A 131 13.08 11.16 -6.22
CA LYS A 131 13.96 11.92 -5.33
C LYS A 131 13.44 13.34 -5.05
N ARG A 132 12.92 14.03 -6.07
CA ARG A 132 12.33 15.38 -5.90
C ARG A 132 11.09 15.33 -5.00
N LEU A 133 10.18 14.38 -5.22
CA LEU A 133 9.01 14.21 -4.37
C LEU A 133 9.40 13.88 -2.92
N ALA A 134 10.37 12.99 -2.72
CA ALA A 134 10.85 12.60 -1.39
C ALA A 134 11.55 13.76 -0.64
N ALA A 135 12.21 14.66 -1.37
CA ALA A 135 12.85 15.86 -0.83
C ALA A 135 11.92 17.09 -0.80
N GLY A 136 10.64 16.94 -1.17
CA GLY A 136 9.69 18.04 -1.24
C GLY A 136 9.45 18.69 0.12
N GLU A 137 9.33 20.03 0.13
CA GLU A 137 9.06 20.81 1.35
C GLU A 137 7.71 20.40 1.98
N TRP A 138 6.70 20.21 1.14
CA TRP A 138 5.37 19.80 1.56
C TRP A 138 5.28 18.29 1.80
N PHE A 139 4.63 17.90 2.90
CA PHE A 139 4.47 16.49 3.26
C PHE A 139 3.66 15.71 2.22
N THR A 140 2.78 16.38 1.45
CA THR A 140 1.95 15.75 0.40
C THR A 140 2.81 15.09 -0.68
N ALA A 141 3.86 15.79 -1.13
CA ALA A 141 4.83 15.26 -2.08
C ALA A 141 5.57 14.03 -1.51
N ARG A 142 6.02 14.12 -0.24
CA ARG A 142 6.74 13.04 0.44
C ARG A 142 5.85 11.81 0.66
N VAL A 143 4.57 12.02 0.99
CA VAL A 143 3.56 10.94 1.08
C VAL A 143 3.44 10.19 -0.24
N SER A 144 3.34 10.92 -1.36
CA SER A 144 3.25 10.34 -2.71
C SER A 144 4.52 9.58 -3.10
N ALA A 145 5.69 10.10 -2.71
CA ALA A 145 6.98 9.49 -3.01
C ALA A 145 7.08 8.04 -2.49
N CYS A 146 6.54 7.76 -1.28
CA CYS A 146 6.58 6.44 -0.66
C CYS A 146 6.05 5.32 -1.57
N GLY A 147 5.07 5.63 -2.44
CA GLY A 147 4.46 4.67 -3.36
C GLY A 147 5.27 4.35 -4.61
N LEU A 148 6.37 5.08 -4.89
CA LEU A 148 7.06 5.02 -6.18
C LEU A 148 8.41 4.28 -6.16
N PHE A 149 8.99 4.04 -4.98
CA PHE A 149 10.32 3.44 -4.84
C PHE A 149 10.45 2.05 -5.45
N HIS A 150 9.42 1.21 -5.32
CA HIS A 150 9.40 -0.15 -5.88
C HIS A 150 9.49 -0.18 -7.43
N ILE A 151 9.15 0.93 -8.11
CA ILE A 151 9.31 1.06 -9.57
C ILE A 151 10.71 1.58 -9.92
N ALA A 152 11.22 2.55 -9.17
CA ALA A 152 12.53 3.16 -9.42
C ALA A 152 13.71 2.24 -9.09
N TYR A 153 13.57 1.43 -8.04
CA TYR A 153 14.68 0.68 -7.44
C TYR A 153 15.27 -0.43 -8.32
N PRO A 154 14.48 -1.32 -8.98
CA PRO A 154 15.03 -2.47 -9.70
C PRO A 154 16.02 -2.11 -10.80
N SER A 155 15.75 -1.02 -11.53
CA SER A 155 16.58 -0.57 -12.65
C SER A 155 17.78 0.30 -12.22
N ALA A 156 17.84 0.74 -10.96
CA ALA A 156 18.87 1.64 -10.49
C ALA A 156 20.25 0.94 -10.37
N PRO A 157 21.37 1.63 -10.66
CA PRO A 157 22.71 1.12 -10.33
C PRO A 157 22.92 1.07 -8.81
N GLU A 158 23.88 0.25 -8.34
CA GLU A 158 24.08 -0.01 -6.90
C GLU A 158 24.30 1.25 -6.03
N THR A 159 24.97 2.27 -6.57
CA THR A 159 25.14 3.56 -5.89
C THR A 159 23.80 4.25 -5.65
N LEU A 160 22.92 4.23 -6.67
CA LEU A 160 21.61 4.84 -6.62
C LEU A 160 20.63 4.00 -5.80
N LYS A 161 20.72 2.66 -5.84
CA LYS A 161 19.95 1.79 -4.94
C LYS A 161 20.25 2.08 -3.47
N THR A 162 21.53 2.27 -3.12
CA THR A 162 21.94 2.64 -1.76
C THR A 162 21.39 4.00 -1.36
N GLU A 163 21.44 4.97 -2.26
CA GLU A 163 20.83 6.28 -2.04
C GLU A 163 19.31 6.18 -1.85
N LEU A 164 18.60 5.41 -2.69
CA LEU A 164 17.15 5.22 -2.59
C LEU A 164 16.75 4.56 -1.28
N ARG A 165 17.49 3.56 -0.79
CA ARG A 165 17.25 2.97 0.54
C ARG A 165 17.48 4.00 1.64
N SER A 166 18.54 4.81 1.56
CA SER A 166 18.78 5.88 2.52
C SER A 166 17.65 6.91 2.54
N ILE A 167 17.14 7.32 1.38
CA ILE A 167 16.02 8.27 1.28
C ILE A 167 14.74 7.65 1.85
N TYR A 168 14.45 6.38 1.54
CA TYR A 168 13.27 5.71 2.11
C TYR A 168 13.35 5.60 3.63
N GLY A 169 14.53 5.32 4.17
CA GLY A 169 14.76 5.32 5.62
C GLY A 169 14.47 6.67 6.28
N GLN A 170 14.79 7.79 5.61
CA GLN A 170 14.42 9.13 6.07
C GLN A 170 12.90 9.33 6.07
N LEU A 171 12.17 8.83 5.06
CA LEU A 171 10.71 8.90 5.02
C LEU A 171 10.06 8.07 6.15
N CYS A 172 10.66 6.93 6.52
CA CYS A 172 10.21 6.14 7.68
C CYS A 172 10.38 6.87 9.01
N GLN A 173 11.29 7.85 9.09
CA GLN A 173 11.58 8.65 10.28
C GLN A 173 11.15 10.12 10.14
N ASP A 174 10.31 10.45 9.15
CA ASP A 174 9.87 11.82 8.88
C ASP A 174 9.16 12.44 10.08
N ASP A 175 9.37 13.73 10.32
CA ASP A 175 8.72 14.45 11.42
C ASP A 175 7.19 14.40 11.33
N MET A 176 6.64 14.34 10.11
CA MET A 176 5.20 14.31 9.87
C MET A 176 4.64 12.89 9.93
N PRO A 177 3.73 12.58 10.87
CA PRO A 177 3.11 11.26 10.99
C PRO A 177 2.47 10.72 9.71
N MET A 178 1.94 11.61 8.86
CA MET A 178 1.30 11.24 7.59
C MET A 178 2.30 10.62 6.62
N VAL A 179 3.54 11.10 6.60
CA VAL A 179 4.62 10.56 5.75
C VAL A 179 5.05 9.19 6.28
N ARG A 180 5.32 9.07 7.59
CA ARG A 180 5.68 7.77 8.21
C ARG A 180 4.60 6.73 8.02
N ARG A 181 3.32 7.12 8.12
CA ARG A 181 2.17 6.26 7.81
C ARG A 181 2.19 5.77 6.35
N SER A 182 2.47 6.66 5.41
CA SER A 182 2.59 6.30 3.98
C SER A 182 3.81 5.41 3.70
N ALA A 183 4.94 5.67 4.38
CA ALA A 183 6.13 4.84 4.30
C ALA A 183 5.84 3.43 4.84
N ALA A 184 5.18 3.33 6.00
CA ALA A 184 4.77 2.05 6.56
C ALA A 184 3.91 1.25 5.59
N SER A 185 2.85 1.84 5.02
CA SER A 185 1.95 1.14 4.10
C SER A 185 2.59 0.68 2.78
N ASN A 186 3.69 1.31 2.37
CA ASN A 186 4.38 0.99 1.12
C ASN A 186 5.67 0.18 1.33
N LEU A 187 6.17 0.05 2.56
CA LEU A 187 7.47 -0.55 2.85
C LEU A 187 7.58 -1.97 2.32
N TRP A 188 6.55 -2.80 2.50
CA TRP A 188 6.58 -4.19 2.04
C TRP A 188 6.49 -4.33 0.52
N LYS A 189 5.84 -3.39 -0.17
CA LYS A 189 5.84 -3.33 -1.64
C LYS A 189 7.24 -3.00 -2.15
N PHE A 190 7.93 -2.07 -1.47
CA PHE A 190 9.33 -1.75 -1.75
C PHE A 190 10.25 -2.94 -1.42
N ALA A 191 10.10 -3.56 -0.25
CA ALA A 191 10.85 -4.72 0.20
C ALA A 191 10.83 -5.87 -0.80
N GLY A 192 9.69 -6.12 -1.46
CA GLY A 192 9.55 -7.15 -2.49
C GLY A 192 10.41 -6.94 -3.74
N THR A 193 11.04 -5.77 -3.89
CA THR A 193 11.94 -5.42 -5.00
C THR A 193 13.41 -5.34 -4.60
N VAL A 194 13.71 -5.53 -3.32
CA VAL A 194 15.05 -5.38 -2.74
C VAL A 194 15.74 -6.74 -2.62
N GLU A 195 17.04 -6.77 -2.89
CA GLU A 195 17.86 -7.98 -2.78
C GLU A 195 17.97 -8.47 -1.33
N SER A 196 18.29 -9.75 -1.15
CA SER A 196 18.28 -10.40 0.17
C SER A 196 19.18 -9.71 1.22
N ALA A 197 20.37 -9.23 0.85
CA ALA A 197 21.29 -8.60 1.79
C ALA A 197 20.75 -7.26 2.33
N PRO A 198 20.40 -6.26 1.47
CA PRO A 198 19.79 -5.02 1.94
C PRO A 198 18.38 -5.21 2.53
N LEU A 199 17.64 -6.24 2.11
CA LEU A 199 16.36 -6.60 2.74
C LEU A 199 16.57 -6.93 4.23
N LYS A 200 17.53 -7.80 4.55
CA LYS A 200 17.81 -8.20 5.93
C LYS A 200 18.49 -7.09 6.75
N ALA A 201 19.16 -6.13 6.11
CA ALA A 201 19.80 -5.01 6.77
C ALA A 201 18.88 -3.78 6.84
N ASP A 202 18.81 -3.03 5.72
CA ASP A 202 18.19 -1.71 5.63
C ASP A 202 16.66 -1.78 5.82
N ILE A 203 15.97 -2.65 5.07
CA ILE A 203 14.50 -2.73 5.13
C ILE A 203 14.02 -3.19 6.51
N MET A 204 14.69 -4.18 7.10
CA MET A 204 14.32 -4.65 8.43
C MET A 204 14.63 -3.62 9.53
N GLN A 205 15.66 -2.78 9.36
CA GLN A 205 15.88 -1.66 10.26
C GLN A 205 14.74 -0.63 10.14
N MET A 206 14.33 -0.26 8.92
CA MET A 206 13.19 0.63 8.70
C MET A 206 11.89 0.08 9.30
N PHE A 207 11.66 -1.24 9.15
CA PHE A 207 10.53 -1.92 9.77
C PHE A 207 10.59 -1.81 11.29
N GLU A 208 11.74 -2.10 11.92
CA GLU A 208 11.91 -2.00 13.36
C GLU A 208 11.65 -0.58 13.87
N ASP A 209 12.14 0.44 13.18
CA ASP A 209 11.89 1.84 13.53
C ASP A 209 10.38 2.16 13.53
N LEU A 210 9.66 1.75 12.48
CA LEU A 210 8.20 1.94 12.38
C LEU A 210 7.41 1.17 13.45
N THR A 211 7.95 0.05 13.95
CA THR A 211 7.29 -0.68 15.04
C THR A 211 7.34 0.05 16.38
N GLN A 212 8.30 0.95 16.55
CA GLN A 212 8.48 1.77 17.75
C GLN A 212 7.84 3.16 17.64
N ASP A 213 7.08 3.41 16.56
CA ASP A 213 6.45 4.71 16.32
C ASP A 213 5.50 5.12 17.45
N ASP A 214 5.45 6.41 17.77
CA ASP A 214 4.59 6.96 18.80
C ASP A 214 3.11 6.90 18.41
N GLN A 215 2.81 6.99 17.11
CA GLN A 215 1.48 6.98 16.53
C GLN A 215 0.97 5.55 16.32
N ASP A 216 -0.18 5.23 16.91
CA ASP A 216 -0.77 3.89 16.75
C ASP A 216 -1.16 3.59 15.30
N THR A 217 -1.53 4.61 14.52
CA THR A 217 -1.82 4.51 13.09
C THR A 217 -0.63 4.06 12.24
N VAL A 218 0.60 4.30 12.69
CA VAL A 218 1.81 3.79 12.03
C VAL A 218 2.10 2.36 12.50
N ARG A 219 2.09 2.13 13.82
CA ARG A 219 2.32 0.79 14.38
C ARG A 219 1.33 -0.26 13.87
N LEU A 220 0.06 0.09 13.68
CA LEU A 220 -0.93 -0.84 13.15
C LEU A 220 -0.63 -1.25 11.69
N LEU A 221 -0.06 -0.36 10.87
CA LEU A 221 0.36 -0.70 9.50
C LEU A 221 1.60 -1.59 9.52
N ALA A 222 2.51 -1.42 10.49
CA ALA A 222 3.64 -2.34 10.65
C ALA A 222 3.18 -3.79 10.89
N VAL A 223 2.04 -4.02 11.56
CA VAL A 223 1.46 -5.37 11.71
C VAL A 223 1.08 -5.98 10.34
N GLU A 224 0.49 -5.21 9.43
CA GLU A 224 0.18 -5.68 8.08
C GLU A 224 1.47 -6.03 7.32
N GLY A 225 2.52 -5.23 7.53
CA GLY A 225 3.86 -5.47 7.02
C GLY A 225 4.48 -6.79 7.50
N CYS A 226 4.21 -7.23 8.72
CA CYS A 226 4.73 -8.49 9.25
C CYS A 226 4.36 -9.70 8.37
N ALA A 227 3.12 -9.77 7.88
CA ALA A 227 2.67 -10.88 7.04
C ALA A 227 3.32 -10.84 5.65
N ALA A 228 3.50 -9.64 5.09
CA ALA A 228 4.14 -9.47 3.79
C ALA A 228 5.66 -9.74 3.86
N LEU A 229 6.36 -9.16 4.84
CA LEU A 229 7.78 -9.39 5.08
C LEU A 229 8.07 -10.84 5.48
N GLY A 230 7.17 -11.49 6.22
CA GLY A 230 7.30 -12.89 6.60
C GLY A 230 7.37 -13.85 5.40
N LYS A 231 6.81 -13.46 4.25
CA LYS A 231 6.91 -14.22 2.98
C LYS A 231 8.21 -13.98 2.23
N LEU A 232 8.95 -12.92 2.55
CA LEU A 232 10.20 -12.54 1.91
C LEU A 232 11.44 -13.02 2.70
N LEU A 233 11.25 -13.44 3.95
CA LEU A 233 12.30 -13.87 4.85
C LEU A 233 12.29 -15.39 5.07
N GLU A 234 13.43 -15.93 5.49
CA GLU A 234 13.51 -17.32 5.93
C GLU A 234 12.82 -17.47 7.31
N PRO A 235 12.23 -18.63 7.63
CA PRO A 235 11.52 -18.84 8.89
C PRO A 235 12.34 -18.50 10.14
N ARG A 236 13.67 -18.71 10.08
CA ARG A 236 14.61 -18.34 11.15
C ARG A 236 14.64 -16.83 11.39
N ASP A 237 14.68 -16.03 10.33
CA ASP A 237 14.70 -14.57 10.41
C ASP A 237 13.33 -14.04 10.84
N CYS A 238 12.24 -14.64 10.35
CA CYS A 238 10.88 -14.36 10.81
C CYS A 238 10.74 -14.57 12.33
N ALA A 239 11.20 -15.71 12.83
CA ALA A 239 11.17 -16.03 14.25
C ALA A 239 12.07 -15.08 15.08
N ALA A 240 13.19 -14.62 14.52
CA ALA A 240 14.11 -13.73 15.24
C ALA A 240 13.63 -12.27 15.27
N ARG A 241 12.99 -11.77 14.21
CA ARG A 241 12.70 -10.33 14.04
C ARG A 241 11.23 -9.97 13.99
N ILE A 242 10.38 -10.79 13.34
CA ILE A 242 8.94 -10.51 13.19
C ILE A 242 8.14 -11.03 14.40
N LEU A 243 8.45 -12.23 14.87
CA LEU A 243 7.72 -12.84 15.99
C LEU A 243 7.72 -11.97 17.26
N PRO A 244 8.86 -11.41 17.72
CA PRO A 244 8.87 -10.57 18.93
C PRO A 244 7.97 -9.33 18.78
N VAL A 245 7.94 -8.73 17.59
CA VAL A 245 7.08 -7.58 17.27
C VAL A 245 5.61 -7.96 17.43
N ILE A 246 5.20 -9.09 16.87
CA ILE A 246 3.80 -9.56 16.94
C ILE A 246 3.37 -9.89 18.36
N VAL A 247 4.23 -10.55 19.14
CA VAL A 247 3.97 -10.86 20.55
C VAL A 247 3.85 -9.60 21.39
N ASN A 248 4.70 -8.60 21.13
CA ASN A 248 4.64 -7.30 21.77
C ASN A 248 3.37 -6.53 21.39
N PHE A 249 3.05 -6.48 20.09
CA PHE A 249 1.86 -5.81 19.57
C PHE A 249 0.55 -6.47 20.00
N SER A 250 0.56 -7.77 20.33
CA SER A 250 -0.56 -8.45 20.97
C SER A 250 -0.92 -7.85 22.35
N GLN A 251 -0.07 -7.00 22.91
CA GLN A 251 -0.21 -6.35 24.21
C GLN A 251 -0.03 -4.82 24.08
N ASP A 252 -0.10 -4.28 22.86
CA ASP A 252 0.04 -2.83 22.63
C ASP A 252 -1.01 -2.04 23.42
N LYS A 253 -0.64 -0.84 23.87
CA LYS A 253 -1.55 0.09 24.56
C LYS A 253 -2.79 0.43 23.73
N SER A 254 -2.65 0.53 22.42
CA SER A 254 -3.75 0.80 21.49
C SER A 254 -4.46 -0.50 21.12
N TRP A 255 -5.76 -0.55 21.42
CA TRP A 255 -6.61 -1.67 21.02
C TRP A 255 -6.65 -1.85 19.49
N ARG A 256 -6.41 -0.78 18.70
CA ARG A 256 -6.37 -0.86 17.23
C ARG A 256 -5.19 -1.68 16.73
N VAL A 257 -4.04 -1.56 17.39
CA VAL A 257 -2.84 -2.37 17.08
C VAL A 257 -3.11 -3.84 17.46
N ARG A 258 -3.66 -4.09 18.65
CA ARG A 258 -4.04 -5.45 19.09
C ARG A 258 -5.10 -6.08 18.18
N TYR A 259 -6.07 -5.29 17.74
CA TYR A 259 -7.09 -5.67 16.76
C TYR A 259 -6.45 -6.10 15.44
N MET A 260 -5.46 -5.34 14.95
CA MET A 260 -4.76 -5.72 13.72
C MET A 260 -3.95 -7.01 13.90
N VAL A 261 -3.32 -7.22 15.05
CA VAL A 261 -2.66 -8.51 15.35
C VAL A 261 -3.68 -9.66 15.31
N ALA A 262 -4.85 -9.51 15.93
CA ALA A 262 -5.89 -10.54 15.90
C ALA A 262 -6.35 -10.89 14.46
N ASN A 263 -6.34 -9.92 13.55
CA ASN A 263 -6.69 -10.14 12.15
C ASN A 263 -5.61 -10.85 11.33
N GLN A 264 -4.33 -10.58 11.61
CA GLN A 264 -3.17 -11.05 10.84
C GLN A 264 -2.44 -12.25 11.46
N LEU A 265 -2.78 -12.64 12.70
CA LEU A 265 -2.05 -13.66 13.44
C LEU A 265 -1.98 -15.00 12.70
N TYR A 266 -3.03 -15.35 11.96
CA TYR A 266 -3.11 -16.62 11.25
C TYR A 266 -2.11 -16.67 10.09
N GLU A 267 -2.04 -15.60 9.30
CA GLU A 267 -1.13 -15.44 8.17
C GLU A 267 0.34 -15.53 8.62
N LEU A 268 0.62 -15.13 9.87
CA LEU A 268 1.95 -15.19 10.48
C LEU A 268 2.33 -16.57 10.98
N CYS A 269 1.35 -17.40 11.39
CA CYS A 269 1.61 -18.80 11.77
C CYS A 269 2.29 -19.58 10.63
N GLU A 270 1.89 -19.32 9.39
CA GLU A 270 2.49 -19.96 8.21
C GLU A 270 3.97 -19.57 8.03
N ALA A 271 4.37 -18.36 8.47
CA ALA A 271 5.73 -17.84 8.26
C ALA A 271 6.75 -18.25 9.35
N VAL A 272 6.32 -18.49 10.60
CA VAL A 272 7.25 -18.73 11.73
C VAL A 272 7.47 -20.21 12.07
N GLY A 273 6.61 -21.10 11.57
CA GLY A 273 6.71 -22.54 11.82
C GLY A 273 6.11 -23.01 13.17
N PRO A 274 6.06 -24.33 13.41
CA PRO A 274 5.20 -24.93 14.44
C PRO A 274 5.61 -24.65 15.88
N GLU A 275 6.91 -24.51 16.16
CA GLU A 275 7.36 -24.31 17.54
C GLU A 275 7.03 -22.89 18.07
N PRO A 276 7.40 -21.80 17.38
CA PRO A 276 6.98 -20.45 17.75
C PRO A 276 5.46 -20.28 17.95
N ILE A 277 4.66 -21.04 17.18
CA ILE A 277 3.20 -21.03 17.35
C ILE A 277 2.81 -21.48 18.75
N ARG A 278 3.45 -22.53 19.25
CA ARG A 278 3.15 -23.12 20.56
C ARG A 278 3.69 -22.27 21.71
N THR A 279 4.93 -21.80 21.61
CA THR A 279 5.61 -21.09 22.70
C THR A 279 5.18 -19.64 22.83
N ASP A 280 4.90 -18.97 21.72
CA ASP A 280 4.75 -17.51 21.68
C ASP A 280 3.37 -17.07 21.19
N LEU A 281 2.92 -17.59 20.03
CA LEU A 281 1.67 -17.14 19.42
C LEU A 281 0.42 -17.67 20.14
N LEU A 282 0.45 -18.89 20.68
CA LEU A 282 -0.67 -19.45 21.42
C LEU A 282 -0.98 -18.63 22.70
N PRO A 283 0.00 -18.30 23.57
CA PRO A 283 -0.23 -17.37 24.67
C PRO A 283 -0.72 -16.00 24.21
N ALA A 284 -0.19 -15.46 23.11
CA ALA A 284 -0.63 -14.19 22.54
C ALA A 284 -2.09 -14.25 22.09
N TYR A 285 -2.49 -15.33 21.41
CA TYR A 285 -3.85 -15.51 20.93
C TYR A 285 -4.84 -15.67 22.07
N VAL A 286 -4.49 -16.40 23.13
CA VAL A 286 -5.31 -16.51 24.35
C VAL A 286 -5.54 -15.15 25.00
N ARG A 287 -4.53 -14.26 25.01
CA ARG A 287 -4.71 -12.87 25.48
C ARG A 287 -5.71 -12.10 24.62
N LEU A 288 -5.61 -12.21 23.29
CA LEU A 288 -6.52 -11.52 22.35
C LEU A 288 -7.97 -12.04 22.47
N LEU A 289 -8.17 -13.34 22.68
CA LEU A 289 -9.51 -13.90 22.95
C LEU A 289 -10.12 -13.38 24.26
N ARG A 290 -9.29 -12.91 25.20
CA ARG A 290 -9.69 -12.34 26.49
C ARG A 290 -9.42 -10.85 26.58
N ASP A 291 -9.27 -10.17 25.45
CA ASP A 291 -8.98 -8.74 25.41
C ASP A 291 -10.08 -7.95 26.11
N ASN A 292 -9.73 -6.82 26.73
CA ASN A 292 -10.73 -5.97 27.37
C ASN A 292 -11.65 -5.28 26.35
N GLU A 293 -11.17 -5.02 25.13
CA GLU A 293 -11.93 -4.38 24.06
C GLU A 293 -12.74 -5.39 23.24
N ALA A 294 -14.03 -5.11 23.03
CA ALA A 294 -14.92 -6.05 22.36
C ALA A 294 -14.52 -6.28 20.89
N GLU A 295 -14.07 -5.24 20.19
CA GLU A 295 -13.62 -5.32 18.79
C GLU A 295 -12.44 -6.29 18.61
N VAL A 296 -11.50 -6.30 19.55
CA VAL A 296 -10.36 -7.25 19.51
C VAL A 296 -10.86 -8.68 19.72
N ARG A 297 -11.78 -8.89 20.67
CA ARG A 297 -12.39 -10.21 20.90
C ARG A 297 -13.21 -10.69 19.71
N ILE A 298 -13.91 -9.79 19.01
CA ILE A 298 -14.67 -10.10 17.78
C ILE A 298 -13.71 -10.63 16.70
N ALA A 299 -12.63 -9.89 16.42
CA ALA A 299 -11.63 -10.28 15.43
C ALA A 299 -10.98 -11.63 15.78
N ALA A 300 -10.55 -11.80 17.05
CA ALA A 300 -9.94 -13.04 17.51
C ALA A 300 -10.93 -14.22 17.42
N ALA A 301 -12.16 -14.08 17.93
CA ALA A 301 -13.17 -15.13 17.93
C ALA A 301 -13.53 -15.59 16.50
N GLY A 302 -13.59 -14.67 15.54
CA GLY A 302 -13.85 -14.98 14.13
C GLY A 302 -12.77 -15.83 13.46
N LYS A 303 -11.60 -16.00 14.07
CA LYS A 303 -10.47 -16.80 13.53
C LYS A 303 -10.19 -18.08 14.34
N VAL A 304 -10.97 -18.36 15.40
CA VAL A 304 -10.66 -19.43 16.37
C VAL A 304 -10.52 -20.81 15.74
N THR A 305 -11.40 -21.12 14.79
CA THR A 305 -11.37 -22.40 14.07
C THR A 305 -10.11 -22.56 13.24
N LYS A 306 -9.72 -21.50 12.51
CA LYS A 306 -8.52 -21.51 11.68
C LYS A 306 -7.26 -21.68 12.53
N PHE A 307 -7.19 -20.99 13.67
CA PHE A 307 -6.06 -21.14 14.59
C PHE A 307 -6.00 -22.56 15.17
N CYS A 308 -7.13 -23.13 15.57
CA CYS A 308 -7.18 -24.50 16.09
C CYS A 308 -6.72 -25.55 15.08
N GLN A 309 -6.97 -25.35 13.78
CA GLN A 309 -6.52 -26.28 12.73
C GLN A 309 -4.99 -26.38 12.63
N ILE A 310 -4.26 -25.39 13.13
CA ILE A 310 -2.78 -25.40 13.17
C ILE A 310 -2.25 -26.05 14.45
N LEU A 311 -3.06 -26.10 15.51
CA LEU A 311 -2.67 -26.67 16.79
C LEU A 311 -2.93 -28.18 16.84
N SER A 312 -2.26 -28.86 17.77
CA SER A 312 -2.67 -30.20 18.15
C SER A 312 -4.02 -30.15 18.92
N PRO A 313 -4.85 -31.21 18.83
CA PRO A 313 -6.11 -31.28 19.56
C PRO A 313 -5.94 -31.05 21.06
N GLU A 314 -4.85 -31.55 21.65
CA GLU A 314 -4.55 -31.42 23.08
C GLU A 314 -4.36 -29.95 23.48
N LEU A 315 -3.57 -29.20 22.70
CA LEU A 315 -3.35 -27.76 22.94
C LEU A 315 -4.64 -26.96 22.76
N ALA A 316 -5.44 -27.29 21.74
CA ALA A 316 -6.73 -26.65 21.52
C ALA A 316 -7.69 -26.88 22.70
N ILE A 317 -7.78 -28.11 23.20
CA ILE A 317 -8.60 -28.45 24.38
C ILE A 317 -8.09 -27.74 25.64
N GLN A 318 -6.77 -27.72 25.85
CA GLN A 318 -6.18 -27.17 27.07
C GLN A 318 -6.28 -25.64 27.14
N HIS A 319 -6.05 -24.95 26.01
CA HIS A 319 -5.86 -23.50 26.00
C HIS A 319 -6.98 -22.72 25.30
N ILE A 320 -7.53 -23.24 24.20
CA ILE A 320 -8.52 -22.50 23.39
C ILE A 320 -9.95 -22.79 23.83
N LEU A 321 -10.29 -24.05 24.12
CA LEU A 321 -11.65 -24.44 24.51
C LEU A 321 -12.18 -23.70 25.75
N PRO A 322 -11.38 -23.42 26.80
CA PRO A 322 -11.83 -22.57 27.91
C PRO A 322 -12.20 -21.15 27.45
N CYS A 323 -11.40 -20.56 26.56
CA CYS A 323 -11.68 -19.23 26.01
C CYS A 323 -12.96 -19.22 25.16
N VAL A 324 -13.19 -20.27 24.36
CA VAL A 324 -14.43 -20.43 23.57
C VAL A 324 -15.66 -20.48 24.48
N LYS A 325 -15.56 -21.19 25.62
CA LYS A 325 -16.65 -21.26 26.60
C LYS A 325 -16.94 -19.88 27.21
N GLU A 326 -15.90 -19.13 27.57
CA GLU A 326 -16.03 -17.75 28.05
C GLU A 326 -16.68 -16.83 27.00
N LEU A 327 -16.19 -16.86 25.76
CA LEU A 327 -16.69 -16.06 24.64
C LEU A 327 -18.14 -16.39 24.27
N SER A 328 -18.60 -17.62 24.48
CA SER A 328 -20.01 -17.99 24.26
C SER A 328 -20.97 -17.28 25.22
N LEU A 329 -20.45 -16.82 26.36
CA LEU A 329 -21.17 -16.07 27.39
C LEU A 329 -20.73 -14.59 27.44
N ASP A 330 -20.00 -14.11 26.42
CA ASP A 330 -19.52 -12.73 26.35
C ASP A 330 -20.68 -11.74 26.47
N SER A 331 -20.46 -10.59 27.11
CA SER A 331 -21.48 -9.55 27.24
C SER A 331 -21.86 -8.95 25.88
N SER A 332 -20.90 -8.85 24.95
CA SER A 332 -21.12 -8.34 23.60
C SER A 332 -21.81 -9.37 22.70
N GLN A 333 -22.95 -8.99 22.14
CA GLN A 333 -23.65 -9.82 21.14
C GLN A 333 -22.80 -10.07 19.89
N HIS A 334 -21.95 -9.12 19.51
CA HIS A 334 -21.14 -9.21 18.30
C HIS A 334 -20.02 -10.23 18.49
N VAL A 335 -19.44 -10.33 19.69
CA VAL A 335 -18.47 -11.38 20.03
C VAL A 335 -19.12 -12.76 19.93
N ARG A 336 -20.31 -12.92 20.54
CA ARG A 336 -21.06 -14.18 20.47
C ARG A 336 -21.41 -14.56 19.03
N ALA A 337 -21.83 -13.60 18.22
CA ALA A 337 -22.14 -13.82 16.80
C ALA A 337 -20.89 -14.22 15.99
N ALA A 338 -19.75 -13.54 16.20
CA ALA A 338 -18.49 -13.86 15.54
C ALA A 338 -18.05 -15.30 15.86
N LEU A 339 -18.10 -15.69 17.14
CA LEU A 339 -17.79 -17.06 17.55
C LEU A 339 -18.75 -18.07 16.92
N ALA A 340 -20.06 -17.82 17.00
CA ALA A 340 -21.09 -18.73 16.49
C ALA A 340 -20.92 -18.99 14.99
N SER A 341 -20.42 -18.02 14.23
CA SER A 341 -20.19 -18.16 12.78
C SER A 341 -19.11 -19.18 12.41
N VAL A 342 -18.20 -19.52 13.34
CA VAL A 342 -17.04 -20.39 13.04
C VAL A 342 -16.89 -21.60 13.96
N VAL A 343 -17.42 -21.55 15.20
CA VAL A 343 -17.09 -22.51 16.28
C VAL A 343 -17.34 -23.97 15.93
N MET A 344 -18.35 -24.27 15.10
CA MET A 344 -18.65 -25.64 14.67
C MET A 344 -17.51 -26.27 13.85
N GLY A 345 -16.68 -25.47 13.19
CA GLY A 345 -15.50 -25.93 12.47
C GLY A 345 -14.37 -26.44 13.37
N MET A 346 -14.46 -26.25 14.69
CA MET A 346 -13.53 -26.88 15.65
C MET A 346 -13.81 -28.36 15.86
N ALA A 347 -15.02 -28.85 15.60
CA ALA A 347 -15.40 -30.24 15.87
C ALA A 347 -14.50 -31.29 15.17
N PRO A 348 -14.13 -31.13 13.88
CA PRO A 348 -13.18 -32.03 13.23
C PRO A 348 -11.77 -32.02 13.85
N VAL A 349 -11.34 -30.88 14.40
CA VAL A 349 -10.03 -30.72 15.06
C VAL A 349 -10.00 -31.45 16.40
N LEU A 350 -11.06 -31.30 17.20
CA LEU A 350 -11.14 -31.89 18.54
C LEU A 350 -11.41 -33.41 18.51
N GLY A 351 -12.01 -33.90 17.42
CA GLY A 351 -12.34 -35.30 17.24
C GLY A 351 -13.48 -35.80 18.15
N LYS A 352 -13.84 -37.07 17.98
CA LYS A 352 -14.76 -37.75 18.90
C LYS A 352 -13.99 -38.24 20.11
N VAL A 353 -14.57 -38.08 21.31
CA VAL A 353 -14.08 -38.76 22.52
C VAL A 353 -14.01 -40.26 22.23
N ARG A 354 -12.81 -40.84 22.25
CA ARG A 354 -12.65 -42.30 22.24
C ARG A 354 -13.11 -42.78 23.60
N ALA A 355 -14.30 -43.40 23.63
CA ALA A 355 -14.90 -43.99 24.81
C ALA A 355 -14.07 -45.16 25.34
#